data_AF-A0A926UTP2-F1
#
_entry.id   AF-A0A926UTP2-F1
#
_cell.length_a   1.000
_cell.length_b   1.000
_cell.length_c   1.000
_cell.angle_alpha   90.00
_cell.angle_beta   90.00
_cell.angle_gamma   90.00
#
_symmetry.space_group_name_H-M   'P 1'
#
loop_
_entity.id
_entity.type
_entity.pdbx_description
1 polymer ?
#
loop_
_entity_poly.entity_id
_entity_poly.type
_entity_poly.pdbx_seq_one_letter_code
_entity_poly.pdbx_strand_id
1 'polypeptide(L)'
;MSAIERNPVVQGTSMSLSAQSQKAMQATGALIAMTAKGLSAAAQMAFKAVQSSIGLVSTAIQSAKELRTSAQTMQQQAIAISHDQGLSIAEANTVAALAIASNYMVNDPRVITQSLQTLQNNPSAQNLQAFQTTLENAHQQVFVERLSLAVQNAALKVGFTQIPSAATSMVNGKVRLAASDDTGRVLVTEISSDRDHDISMVTEIIGSSDHTCNQILDAFHVALEAEGVKMGDRDRKFTGGIIELEAARQFVSQKVKPKAKAASSEQTERKAAAKPRPVQKQSQIRH
;
A
#
# COMPACT_ATOMS: atom_id res chain seq x y z
N MET A 1 -20.49 20.12 -0.60
CA MET A 1 -21.03 18.75 -0.61
C MET A 1 -19.91 17.75 -0.78
N SER A 2 -20.10 16.56 -0.23
CA SER A 2 -19.12 15.46 -0.27
C SER A 2 -19.85 14.13 -0.38
N ALA A 3 -19.22 13.16 -1.04
CA ALA A 3 -19.70 11.79 -1.15
C ALA A 3 -18.55 10.84 -0.83
N ILE A 4 -18.90 9.70 -0.22
CA ILE A 4 -17.95 8.65 0.13
C ILE A 4 -18.43 7.32 -0.45
N GLU A 5 -17.49 6.56 -1.00
CA GLU A 5 -17.66 5.16 -1.39
C GLU A 5 -16.95 4.28 -0.37
N ARG A 6 -17.68 3.36 0.26
CA ARG A 6 -17.22 2.59 1.41
C ARG A 6 -16.92 1.15 1.03
N ASN A 7 -15.70 0.74 1.40
CA ASN A 7 -15.23 -0.62 1.57
C ASN A 7 -15.48 -1.61 0.41
N PRO A 8 -15.37 -1.25 -0.89
CA PRO A 8 -15.17 -2.28 -1.90
C PRO A 8 -13.98 -3.17 -1.51
N VAL A 9 -14.23 -4.47 -1.41
CA VAL A 9 -13.18 -5.48 -1.27
C VAL A 9 -12.40 -5.53 -2.58
N VAL A 10 -11.09 -5.33 -2.51
CA VAL A 10 -10.22 -5.39 -3.68
C VAL A 10 -9.72 -6.82 -3.84
N GLN A 11 -10.20 -7.50 -4.87
CA GLN A 11 -9.89 -8.91 -5.15
C GLN A 11 -8.57 -9.04 -5.91
N GLY A 12 -8.30 -8.13 -6.85
CA GLY A 12 -7.10 -8.18 -7.67
C GLY A 12 -6.70 -6.85 -8.30
N THR A 13 -5.47 -6.77 -8.76
CA THR A 13 -4.93 -5.66 -9.56
C THR A 13 -4.24 -6.21 -10.81
N SER A 14 -4.24 -5.46 -11.92
CA SER A 14 -3.60 -5.97 -13.14
C SER A 14 -2.09 -6.13 -12.98
N MET A 15 -1.55 -7.12 -13.68
CA MET A 15 -0.13 -7.22 -13.93
C MET A 15 0.31 -6.38 -15.14
N SER A 16 -0.17 -5.14 -15.34
CA SER A 16 0.60 -4.20 -16.15
C SER A 16 1.87 -3.84 -15.35
N LEU A 17 2.77 -4.81 -15.27
CA LEU A 17 3.93 -4.81 -14.40
C LEU A 17 4.74 -3.60 -14.80
N SER A 18 4.94 -2.66 -13.87
CA SER A 18 6.06 -1.76 -14.08
C SER A 18 7.32 -2.63 -14.24
N ALA A 19 8.32 -2.14 -14.97
CA ALA A 19 9.56 -2.87 -15.21
C ALA A 19 10.17 -3.45 -13.92
N GLN A 20 9.92 -2.80 -12.77
CA GLN A 20 10.31 -3.27 -11.45
C GLN A 20 9.59 -4.55 -11.00
N SER A 21 8.26 -4.69 -11.18
CA SER A 21 7.59 -5.96 -10.82
C SER A 21 7.88 -7.08 -11.80
N GLN A 22 8.11 -6.78 -13.09
CA GLN A 22 8.65 -7.80 -14.01
C GLN A 22 9.98 -8.33 -13.52
N LYS A 23 10.90 -7.43 -13.14
CA LYS A 23 12.20 -7.81 -12.57
C LYS A 23 12.04 -8.60 -11.28
N ALA A 24 11.15 -8.19 -10.37
CA ALA A 24 10.88 -8.91 -9.13
C ALA A 24 10.35 -10.33 -9.40
N MET A 25 9.38 -10.49 -10.31
CA MET A 25 8.86 -11.82 -10.70
C MET A 25 9.94 -12.70 -11.34
N GLN A 26 10.72 -12.14 -12.27
CA GLN A 26 11.80 -12.86 -12.92
C GLN A 26 12.87 -13.27 -11.91
N ALA A 27 13.22 -12.40 -10.96
CA ALA A 27 14.18 -12.69 -9.91
C ALA A 27 13.68 -13.78 -8.97
N THR A 28 12.41 -13.72 -8.54
CA THR A 28 11.78 -14.76 -7.73
C THR A 28 11.74 -16.10 -8.48
N GLY A 29 11.31 -16.10 -9.74
CA GLY A 29 11.27 -17.30 -10.56
C GLY A 29 12.66 -17.91 -10.79
N ALA A 30 13.66 -17.08 -11.08
CA ALA A 30 15.05 -17.51 -11.24
C ALA A 30 15.62 -18.07 -9.93
N LEU A 31 15.31 -17.45 -8.79
CA LEU A 31 15.72 -17.93 -7.48
C LEU A 31 15.10 -19.29 -7.16
N ILE A 32 13.79 -19.45 -7.35
CA ILE A 32 13.09 -20.73 -7.16
C ILE A 32 13.70 -21.81 -8.05
N ALA A 33 13.94 -21.50 -9.33
CA ALA A 33 14.56 -22.44 -10.27
C ALA A 33 15.99 -22.82 -9.87
N MET A 34 16.79 -21.87 -9.37
CA MET A 34 18.15 -22.13 -8.89
C MET A 34 18.13 -23.03 -7.65
N THR A 35 17.27 -22.74 -6.68
CA THR A 35 17.12 -23.59 -5.50
C THR A 35 16.63 -24.98 -5.87
N ALA A 36 15.65 -25.09 -6.77
CA ALA A 36 15.14 -26.37 -7.23
C ALA A 36 16.24 -27.24 -7.86
N LYS A 37 17.19 -26.66 -8.59
CA LYS A 37 18.34 -27.39 -9.14
C LYS A 37 19.29 -27.97 -8.09
N GLY A 38 19.31 -27.41 -6.88
CA GLY A 38 20.10 -27.91 -5.75
C GLY A 38 19.45 -29.09 -5.02
N LEU A 39 18.22 -29.45 -5.36
CA LEU A 39 17.49 -30.57 -4.76
C LEU A 39 17.94 -31.92 -5.34
N SER A 40 17.65 -33.00 -4.62
CA SER A 40 17.78 -34.37 -5.15
C SER A 40 16.90 -34.58 -6.38
N ALA A 41 17.24 -35.56 -7.21
CA ALA A 41 16.48 -35.85 -8.43
C ALA A 41 14.98 -36.15 -8.15
N ALA A 42 14.69 -36.89 -7.07
CA ALA A 42 13.34 -37.14 -6.61
C ALA A 42 12.63 -35.84 -6.19
N ALA A 43 13.28 -35.00 -5.37
CA ALA A 43 12.70 -33.71 -4.97
C ALA A 43 12.45 -32.76 -6.15
N GLN A 44 13.31 -32.78 -7.18
CA GLN A 44 13.06 -32.05 -8.43
C GLN A 44 11.84 -32.57 -9.19
N MET A 45 11.65 -33.89 -9.26
CA MET A 45 10.47 -34.49 -9.88
C MET A 45 9.19 -34.15 -9.10
N ALA A 46 9.23 -34.25 -7.78
CA ALA A 46 8.12 -33.85 -6.91
C ALA A 46 7.74 -32.38 -7.11
N PHE A 47 8.73 -31.47 -7.11
CA PHE A 47 8.49 -30.04 -7.36
C PHE A 47 7.87 -29.77 -8.73
N LYS A 48 8.39 -30.40 -9.80
CA LYS A 48 7.83 -30.28 -11.15
C LYS A 48 6.41 -30.82 -11.24
N ALA A 49 6.11 -31.94 -10.58
CA ALA A 49 4.78 -32.52 -10.55
C ALA A 49 3.77 -31.54 -9.91
N VAL A 50 4.14 -30.92 -8.77
CA VAL A 50 3.32 -29.89 -8.11
C VAL A 50 3.14 -28.66 -9.01
N GLN A 51 4.21 -28.17 -9.65
CA GLN A 51 4.07 -27.05 -10.59
C GLN A 51 3.15 -27.37 -11.76
N SER A 52 3.14 -28.60 -12.26
CA SER A 52 2.30 -28.99 -13.38
C SER A 52 0.83 -29.20 -13.01
N SER A 53 0.54 -29.56 -11.75
CA SER A 53 -0.85 -29.73 -11.27
C SER A 53 -1.55 -28.39 -11.03
N ILE A 54 -0.80 -27.29 -10.94
CA ILE A 54 -1.30 -25.96 -10.66
C ILE A 54 -1.12 -25.13 -11.92
N GLY A 55 -2.22 -24.84 -12.60
CA GLY A 55 -2.23 -23.92 -13.75
C GLY A 55 -1.88 -22.49 -13.33
N LEU A 56 -0.59 -22.20 -13.12
CA LEU A 56 -0.08 -20.88 -12.75
C LEU A 56 -0.08 -19.96 -13.97
N VAL A 57 -1.26 -19.44 -14.33
CA VAL A 57 -1.37 -18.33 -15.27
C VAL A 57 -2.44 -17.36 -14.75
N SER A 58 -2.10 -16.60 -13.70
CA SER A 58 -2.87 -15.39 -13.39
C SER A 58 -2.17 -14.20 -14.00
N THR A 59 -2.89 -13.42 -14.81
CA THR A 59 -2.46 -12.09 -15.30
C THR A 59 -2.79 -10.96 -14.32
N ALA A 60 -3.26 -11.31 -13.12
CA ALA A 60 -3.60 -10.37 -12.06
C ALA A 60 -2.89 -10.77 -10.76
N ILE A 61 -2.45 -9.76 -10.02
CA ILE A 61 -1.99 -9.93 -8.64
C ILE A 61 -3.23 -10.04 -7.78
N GLN A 62 -3.47 -11.22 -7.22
CA GLN A 62 -4.57 -11.52 -6.31
C GLN A 62 -4.24 -11.07 -4.89
N SER A 63 -5.25 -10.88 -4.05
CA SER A 63 -4.99 -10.58 -2.63
C SER A 63 -4.31 -11.76 -1.92
N ALA A 64 -3.55 -11.50 -0.86
CA ALA A 64 -2.89 -12.56 -0.09
C ALA A 64 -3.89 -13.60 0.47
N LYS A 65 -5.10 -13.17 0.82
CA LYS A 65 -6.17 -14.06 1.30
C LYS A 65 -6.64 -15.03 0.21
N GLU A 66 -6.82 -14.57 -1.03
CA GLU A 66 -7.15 -15.43 -2.17
C GLU A 66 -6.05 -16.46 -2.44
N LEU A 67 -4.79 -16.03 -2.33
CA LEU A 67 -3.64 -16.90 -2.54
C LEU A 67 -3.43 -17.93 -1.42
N ARG A 68 -3.92 -17.67 -0.20
CA ARG A 68 -3.72 -18.54 0.96
C ARG A 68 -4.31 -19.93 0.76
N THR A 69 -5.54 -20.03 0.23
CA THR A 69 -6.17 -21.33 -0.06
C THR A 69 -5.38 -22.09 -1.11
N SER A 70 -4.98 -21.40 -2.19
CA SER A 70 -4.14 -21.98 -3.23
C SER A 70 -2.82 -22.51 -2.65
N ALA A 71 -2.11 -21.70 -1.87
CA ALA A 71 -0.85 -22.06 -1.20
C ALA A 71 -0.99 -23.28 -0.28
N GLN A 72 -2.06 -23.37 0.50
CA GLN A 72 -2.35 -24.54 1.34
C GLN A 72 -2.55 -25.81 0.51
N THR A 73 -3.27 -25.73 -0.60
CA THR A 73 -3.42 -26.85 -1.54
C THR A 73 -2.07 -27.26 -2.12
N MET A 74 -1.22 -26.30 -2.55
CA MET A 74 0.11 -26.62 -3.06
C MET A 74 0.97 -27.32 -2.01
N GLN A 75 0.92 -26.84 -0.76
CA GLN A 75 1.67 -27.42 0.35
C GLN A 75 1.24 -28.87 0.59
N GLN A 76 -0.06 -29.14 0.66
CA GLN A 76 -0.58 -30.49 0.89
C GLN A 76 -0.19 -31.44 -0.26
N GLN A 77 -0.34 -31.00 -1.51
CA GLN A 77 0.07 -31.78 -2.68
C GLN A 77 1.57 -32.04 -2.69
N ALA A 78 2.39 -31.03 -2.39
CA ALA A 78 3.83 -31.15 -2.34
C ALA A 78 4.30 -32.15 -1.29
N ILE A 79 3.69 -32.13 -0.09
CA ILE A 79 4.01 -33.09 0.98
C ILE A 79 3.60 -34.50 0.57
N ALA A 80 2.39 -34.68 0.02
CA ALA A 80 1.89 -35.99 -0.40
C ALA A 80 2.78 -36.61 -1.50
N ILE A 81 3.06 -35.87 -2.57
CA ILE A 81 3.93 -36.33 -3.67
C ILE A 81 5.35 -36.62 -3.17
N SER A 82 5.87 -35.79 -2.26
CA SER A 82 7.19 -36.00 -1.68
C SER A 82 7.26 -37.28 -0.86
N HIS A 83 6.22 -37.57 -0.07
CA HIS A 83 6.11 -38.79 0.71
C HIS A 83 6.05 -40.03 -0.19
N ASP A 84 5.25 -39.99 -1.27
CA ASP A 84 5.15 -41.09 -2.24
C ASP A 84 6.48 -41.39 -2.95
N GLN A 85 7.34 -40.38 -3.08
CA GLN A 85 8.69 -40.52 -3.63
C GLN A 85 9.76 -40.90 -2.58
N GLY A 86 9.35 -41.14 -1.32
CA GLY A 86 10.26 -41.54 -0.24
C GLY A 86 11.24 -40.43 0.19
N LEU A 87 10.88 -39.16 -0.01
CA LEU A 87 11.72 -38.04 0.40
C LEU A 87 11.77 -37.88 1.92
N SER A 88 12.91 -37.37 2.40
CA SER A 88 13.04 -36.98 3.81
C SER A 88 12.06 -35.84 4.15
N ILE A 89 11.68 -35.72 5.43
CA ILE A 89 10.83 -34.61 5.90
C ILE A 89 11.44 -33.25 5.54
N ALA A 90 12.77 -33.13 5.60
CA ALA A 90 13.50 -31.91 5.26
C ALA A 90 13.35 -31.54 3.77
N GLU A 91 13.52 -32.51 2.88
CA GLU A 91 13.33 -32.30 1.44
C GLU A 91 11.87 -32.05 1.09
N ALA A 92 10.93 -32.78 1.68
CA ALA A 92 9.50 -32.58 1.48
C ALA A 92 9.07 -31.15 1.87
N ASN A 93 9.54 -30.65 3.01
CA ASN A 93 9.30 -29.26 3.44
C ASN A 93 9.92 -28.24 2.47
N THR A 94 11.10 -28.54 1.92
CA THR A 94 11.76 -27.67 0.95
C THR A 94 10.98 -27.63 -0.38
N VAL A 95 10.50 -28.78 -0.87
CA VAL A 95 9.63 -28.86 -2.06
C VAL A 95 8.33 -28.08 -1.83
N ALA A 96 7.70 -28.26 -0.66
CA ALA A 96 6.51 -27.52 -0.29
C ALA A 96 6.75 -26.01 -0.23
N ALA A 97 7.86 -25.57 0.37
CA ALA A 97 8.24 -24.15 0.43
C ALA A 97 8.43 -23.54 -0.96
N LEU A 98 9.10 -24.26 -1.88
CA LEU A 98 9.28 -23.79 -3.26
C LEU A 98 7.95 -23.72 -4.02
N ALA A 99 7.07 -24.70 -3.81
CA ALA A 99 5.73 -24.69 -4.40
C ALA A 99 4.93 -23.48 -3.91
N ILE A 100 4.87 -23.24 -2.59
CA ILE A 100 4.22 -22.06 -2.00
C ILE A 100 4.83 -20.77 -2.54
N ALA A 101 6.16 -20.67 -2.60
CA ALA A 101 6.86 -19.49 -3.09
C ALA A 101 6.51 -19.12 -4.54
N SER A 102 6.16 -20.11 -5.35
CA SER A 102 5.73 -19.88 -6.74
C SER A 102 4.37 -19.17 -6.87
N ASN A 103 3.57 -19.17 -5.79
CA ASN A 103 2.26 -18.51 -5.75
C ASN A 103 2.34 -17.03 -5.29
N TYR A 104 3.45 -16.63 -4.66
CA TYR A 104 3.59 -15.29 -4.09
C TYR A 104 4.58 -14.43 -4.87
N MET A 105 4.22 -13.16 -5.05
CA MET A 105 5.13 -12.14 -5.59
C MET A 105 5.86 -11.42 -4.46
N VAL A 106 7.18 -11.27 -4.58
CA VAL A 106 8.03 -10.64 -3.57
C VAL A 106 8.97 -9.66 -4.27
N ASN A 107 9.03 -8.41 -3.79
CA ASN A 107 9.92 -7.39 -4.36
C ASN A 107 11.40 -7.61 -4.00
N ASP A 108 11.69 -8.14 -2.81
CA ASP A 108 13.05 -8.41 -2.33
C ASP A 108 13.32 -9.92 -2.27
N PRO A 109 14.08 -10.49 -3.22
CA PRO A 109 14.41 -11.91 -3.24
C PRO A 109 15.10 -12.41 -1.96
N ARG A 110 15.73 -11.52 -1.18
CA ARG A 110 16.39 -11.88 0.08
C ARG A 110 15.39 -12.40 1.12
N VAL A 111 14.15 -11.96 1.06
CA VAL A 111 13.08 -12.45 1.96
C VAL A 111 12.86 -13.95 1.75
N ILE A 112 12.88 -14.40 0.48
CA ILE A 112 12.74 -15.81 0.12
C ILE A 112 13.98 -16.58 0.57
N THR A 113 15.18 -16.10 0.24
CA THR A 113 16.42 -16.82 0.56
C THR A 113 16.63 -16.99 2.07
N GLN A 114 16.41 -15.93 2.86
CA GLN A 114 16.56 -15.98 4.31
C GLN A 114 15.54 -16.94 4.95
N SER A 115 14.27 -16.81 4.57
CA SER A 115 13.21 -17.66 5.12
C SER A 115 13.40 -19.12 4.75
N LEU A 116 13.84 -19.38 3.51
CA LEU A 116 14.15 -20.72 3.05
C LEU A 116 15.36 -21.31 3.79
N GLN A 117 16.42 -20.52 4.00
CA GLN A 117 17.59 -20.95 4.76
C GLN A 117 17.21 -21.31 6.21
N THR A 118 16.35 -20.52 6.86
CA THR A 118 15.81 -20.86 8.18
C THR A 118 15.08 -22.21 8.17
N LEU A 119 14.26 -22.47 7.16
CA LEU A 119 13.56 -23.74 7.00
C LEU A 119 14.52 -24.91 6.77
N GLN A 120 15.54 -24.72 5.94
CA GLN A 120 16.54 -25.76 5.64
C GLN A 120 17.38 -26.11 6.87
N ASN A 121 17.76 -25.12 7.67
CA ASN A 121 18.54 -25.31 8.89
C ASN A 121 17.73 -26.00 10.01
N ASN A 122 16.41 -25.81 10.03
CA ASN A 122 15.53 -26.43 11.01
C ASN A 122 14.20 -26.86 10.36
N PRO A 123 14.16 -28.01 9.68
CA PRO A 123 12.97 -28.41 8.95
C PRO A 123 11.84 -28.83 9.89
N SER A 124 10.78 -28.02 9.94
CA SER A 124 9.59 -28.29 10.76
C SER A 124 8.35 -27.68 10.13
N ALA A 125 7.18 -28.24 10.47
CA ALA A 125 5.90 -27.67 10.04
C ALA A 125 5.72 -26.21 10.53
N GLN A 126 6.23 -25.89 11.72
CA GLN A 126 6.20 -24.53 12.27
C GLN A 126 7.04 -23.57 11.42
N ASN A 127 8.25 -23.96 11.02
CA ASN A 127 9.09 -23.11 10.18
C ASN A 127 8.56 -22.99 8.75
N LEU A 128 7.87 -24.02 8.23
CA LEU A 128 7.18 -23.94 6.95
C LEU A 128 6.01 -22.95 7.00
N GLN A 129 5.23 -22.96 8.10
CA GLN A 129 4.16 -21.99 8.32
C GLN A 129 4.71 -20.56 8.47
N ALA A 130 5.84 -20.40 9.18
CA ALA A 130 6.52 -19.11 9.30
C ALA A 130 7.02 -18.61 7.95
N PHE A 131 7.59 -19.51 7.12
CA PHE A 131 7.99 -19.22 5.75
C PHE A 131 6.81 -18.70 4.92
N GLN A 132 5.67 -19.41 4.93
CA GLN A 132 4.46 -18.97 4.23
C GLN A 132 3.99 -17.59 4.72
N THR A 133 3.96 -17.37 6.04
CA THR A 133 3.53 -16.09 6.62
C THR A 133 4.42 -14.93 6.17
N THR A 134 5.73 -15.16 6.09
CA THR A 134 6.68 -14.17 5.57
C THR A 134 6.42 -13.83 4.11
N LEU A 135 6.13 -14.83 3.27
CA LEU A 135 5.77 -14.61 1.87
C LEU A 135 4.44 -13.87 1.70
N GLU A 136 3.42 -14.22 2.50
CA GLU A 136 2.13 -13.53 2.51
C GLU A 136 2.29 -12.04 2.81
N ASN A 137 3.08 -11.70 3.84
CA ASN A 137 3.36 -10.31 4.21
C ASN A 137 4.10 -9.56 3.09
N ALA A 138 5.12 -10.18 2.49
CA ALA A 138 5.87 -9.57 1.42
C ALA A 138 5.02 -9.37 0.17
N HIS A 139 4.15 -10.33 -0.15
CA HIS A 139 3.19 -10.22 -1.25
C HIS A 139 2.15 -9.12 -1.03
N GLN A 140 1.61 -9.04 0.19
CA GLN A 140 0.67 -8.00 0.58
C GLN A 140 1.26 -6.60 0.35
N GLN A 141 2.56 -6.40 0.63
CA GLN A 141 3.23 -5.13 0.34
C GLN A 141 3.25 -4.82 -1.16
N VAL A 142 3.58 -5.81 -2.00
CA VAL A 142 3.56 -5.67 -3.47
C VAL A 142 2.14 -5.33 -3.96
N PHE A 143 1.13 -6.02 -3.44
CA PHE A 143 -0.26 -5.76 -3.80
C PHE A 143 -0.69 -4.33 -3.47
N VAL A 144 -0.40 -3.87 -2.25
CA VAL A 144 -0.77 -2.52 -1.79
C VAL A 144 -0.03 -1.44 -2.57
N GLU A 145 1.25 -1.65 -2.87
CA GLU A 145 2.03 -0.75 -3.74
C GLU A 145 1.38 -0.62 -5.12
N ARG A 146 0.94 -1.74 -5.70
CA ARG A 146 0.30 -1.79 -7.02
C ARG A 146 -1.07 -1.15 -7.02
N LEU A 147 -1.88 -1.42 -6.01
CA LEU A 147 -3.17 -0.76 -5.82
C LEU A 147 -3.00 0.76 -5.64
N SER A 148 -1.99 1.18 -4.86
CA SER A 148 -1.68 2.61 -4.68
C SER A 148 -1.30 3.29 -5.99
N LEU A 149 -0.52 2.63 -6.85
CA LEU A 149 -0.18 3.13 -8.18
C LEU A 149 -1.43 3.22 -9.09
N ALA A 150 -2.29 2.20 -9.08
CA ALA A 150 -3.53 2.22 -9.84
C ALA A 150 -4.45 3.37 -9.40
N VAL A 151 -4.55 3.63 -8.09
CA VAL A 151 -5.26 4.79 -7.53
C VAL A 151 -4.68 6.11 -8.02
N GLN A 152 -3.36 6.25 -8.05
CA GLN A 152 -2.70 7.44 -8.56
C GLN A 152 -2.99 7.67 -10.05
N ASN A 153 -2.87 6.63 -10.87
CA ASN A 153 -3.16 6.70 -12.31
C ASN A 153 -4.63 7.02 -12.57
N ALA A 154 -5.55 6.39 -11.83
CA ALA A 154 -6.97 6.65 -11.94
C ALA A 154 -7.31 8.10 -11.56
N ALA A 155 -6.71 8.63 -10.49
CA ALA A 155 -6.88 10.02 -10.08
C ALA A 155 -6.40 11.01 -11.16
N LEU A 156 -5.25 10.74 -11.78
CA LEU A 156 -4.75 11.53 -12.91
C LEU A 156 -5.73 11.52 -14.10
N LYS A 157 -6.27 10.35 -14.47
CA LYS A 157 -7.23 10.21 -15.58
C LYS A 157 -8.52 10.99 -15.36
N VAL A 158 -8.95 11.17 -14.12
CA VAL A 158 -10.15 11.96 -13.78
C VAL A 158 -9.86 13.43 -13.48
N GLY A 159 -8.65 13.91 -13.77
CA GLY A 159 -8.28 15.32 -13.74
C GLY A 159 -7.70 15.83 -12.42
N PHE A 160 -7.36 14.95 -11.47
CA PHE A 160 -6.62 15.35 -10.27
C PHE A 160 -5.12 15.37 -10.54
N THR A 161 -4.36 16.08 -9.70
CA THR A 161 -2.90 16.16 -9.78
C THR A 161 -2.23 14.87 -9.35
N GLN A 162 -0.96 14.72 -9.73
CA GLN A 162 -0.13 13.62 -9.27
C GLN A 162 -0.01 13.64 -7.75
N ILE A 163 -0.25 12.50 -7.11
CA ILE A 163 -0.09 12.33 -5.66
C ILE A 163 1.41 12.32 -5.35
N PRO A 164 1.94 13.30 -4.61
CA PRO A 164 3.35 13.30 -4.24
C PRO A 164 3.66 12.05 -3.41
N SER A 165 4.84 11.46 -3.59
CA SER A 165 5.25 10.31 -2.77
C SER A 165 5.23 10.63 -1.27
N ALA A 166 5.53 11.88 -0.89
CA ALA A 166 5.43 12.37 0.49
C ALA A 166 3.98 12.46 1.03
N ALA A 167 2.97 12.51 0.15
CA ALA A 167 1.56 12.47 0.54
C ALA A 167 1.05 11.04 0.74
N THR A 168 1.84 10.03 0.35
CA THR A 168 1.57 8.62 0.67
C THR A 168 2.10 8.34 2.06
N SER A 169 1.22 8.10 3.03
CA SER A 169 1.60 7.77 4.40
C SER A 169 0.93 6.50 4.86
N MET A 170 1.66 5.68 5.60
CA MET A 170 1.11 4.53 6.32
C MET A 170 0.75 5.01 7.73
N VAL A 171 -0.55 5.01 8.06
CA VAL A 171 -1.05 5.43 9.38
C VAL A 171 -2.09 4.41 9.84
N ASN A 172 -1.87 3.79 11.00
CA ASN A 172 -2.78 2.79 11.58
C ASN A 172 -3.10 1.63 10.62
N GLY A 173 -2.10 1.12 9.91
CA GLY A 173 -2.27 0.00 8.96
C GLY A 173 -3.03 0.37 7.67
N LYS A 174 -3.20 1.67 7.39
CA LYS A 174 -3.82 2.18 6.17
C LYS A 174 -2.85 3.02 5.36
N VAL A 175 -2.84 2.80 4.05
CA VAL A 175 -2.20 3.72 3.10
C VAL A 175 -3.18 4.84 2.78
N ARG A 176 -2.73 6.09 2.97
CA ARG A 176 -3.52 7.29 2.70
C ARG A 176 -2.98 7.96 1.43
N LEU A 177 -3.86 8.26 0.49
CA LEU A 177 -3.55 8.96 -0.75
C LEU A 177 -4.47 10.18 -0.89
N ALA A 178 -3.93 11.33 -1.25
CA ALA A 178 -4.71 12.54 -1.48
C ALA A 178 -4.21 13.30 -2.72
N ALA A 179 -5.14 13.61 -3.62
CA ALA A 179 -4.91 14.39 -4.83
C ALA A 179 -5.81 15.63 -4.82
N SER A 180 -5.37 16.75 -5.37
CA SER A 180 -6.22 17.93 -5.59
C SER A 180 -6.36 18.20 -7.08
N ASP A 181 -7.41 18.88 -7.52
CA ASP A 181 -7.48 19.40 -8.89
C ASP A 181 -7.29 20.92 -8.92
N ASP A 182 -7.40 21.52 -10.12
CA ASP A 182 -7.27 22.95 -10.37
C ASP A 182 -8.44 23.78 -9.81
N THR A 183 -9.61 23.17 -9.64
CA THR A 183 -10.79 23.78 -9.02
C THR A 183 -10.73 23.78 -7.49
N GLY A 184 -9.74 23.12 -6.90
CA GLY A 184 -9.56 23.01 -5.45
C GLY A 184 -10.32 21.85 -4.80
N ARG A 185 -10.94 20.96 -5.58
CA ARG A 185 -11.50 19.70 -5.07
C ARG A 185 -10.38 18.76 -4.65
N VAL A 186 -10.69 17.83 -3.76
CA VAL A 186 -9.72 16.86 -3.23
C VAL A 186 -10.31 15.46 -3.32
N LEU A 187 -9.56 14.53 -3.90
CA LEU A 187 -9.86 13.10 -3.90
C LEU A 187 -8.96 12.44 -2.86
N VAL A 188 -9.56 11.84 -1.84
CA VAL A 188 -8.86 11.15 -0.76
C VAL A 188 -9.22 9.68 -0.79
N THR A 189 -8.21 8.83 -0.77
CA THR A 189 -8.38 7.37 -0.73
C THR A 189 -7.62 6.79 0.46
N GLU A 190 -8.27 5.92 1.23
CA GLU A 190 -7.64 5.09 2.27
C GLU A 190 -7.70 3.62 1.84
N ILE A 191 -6.55 2.94 1.84
CA ILE A 191 -6.43 1.50 1.58
C ILE A 191 -6.10 0.81 2.91
N SER A 192 -6.97 -0.06 3.39
CA SER A 192 -6.70 -0.93 4.54
C SER A 192 -5.95 -2.16 4.10
N SER A 193 -4.79 -2.43 4.70
CA SER A 193 -3.90 -3.53 4.31
C SER A 193 -3.60 -4.50 5.45
N ASP A 194 -4.55 -4.70 6.35
CA ASP A 194 -4.42 -5.70 7.40
C ASP A 194 -4.36 -7.12 6.80
N ARG A 195 -3.41 -7.93 7.26
CA ARG A 195 -3.17 -9.31 6.79
C ARG A 195 -4.35 -10.23 7.07
N ASP A 196 -5.03 -9.99 8.19
CA ASP A 196 -6.08 -10.87 8.69
C ASP A 196 -7.48 -10.47 8.16
N HIS A 197 -7.55 -9.35 7.43
CA HIS A 197 -8.78 -8.83 6.85
C HIS A 197 -8.68 -8.70 5.33
N ASP A 198 -9.83 -8.53 4.69
CA ASP A 198 -9.87 -8.22 3.27
C ASP A 198 -9.27 -6.84 3.00
N ILE A 199 -8.48 -6.75 1.93
CA ILE A 199 -7.99 -5.47 1.43
C ILE A 199 -9.20 -4.67 0.99
N SER A 200 -9.39 -3.52 1.62
CA SER A 200 -10.52 -2.64 1.36
C SER A 200 -10.01 -1.25 1.04
N MET A 201 -10.75 -0.56 0.18
CA MET A 201 -10.46 0.81 -0.20
C MET A 201 -11.66 1.68 0.11
N VAL A 202 -11.43 2.92 0.52
CA VAL A 202 -12.49 3.90 0.77
C VAL A 202 -12.08 5.21 0.11
N THR A 203 -12.95 5.80 -0.69
CA THR A 203 -12.66 7.04 -1.43
C THR A 203 -13.69 8.11 -1.12
N GLU A 204 -13.24 9.33 -0.86
CA GLU A 204 -14.06 10.51 -0.57
C GLU A 204 -13.63 11.70 -1.43
N ILE A 205 -14.61 12.43 -1.96
CA ILE A 205 -14.39 13.72 -2.65
C ILE A 205 -14.79 14.87 -1.72
N ILE A 206 -13.87 15.83 -1.55
CA ILE A 206 -14.07 17.05 -0.76
C ILE A 206 -14.04 18.27 -1.69
N GLY A 207 -14.81 19.31 -1.35
CA GLY A 207 -14.69 20.63 -1.99
C GLY A 207 -15.56 20.87 -3.22
N SER A 208 -16.51 19.99 -3.54
CA SER A 208 -17.50 20.23 -4.61
C SER A 208 -18.78 20.86 -4.04
N SER A 209 -19.32 21.88 -4.69
CA SER A 209 -20.59 22.54 -4.33
C SER A 209 -21.73 22.23 -5.30
N ASP A 210 -21.44 21.55 -6.41
CA ASP A 210 -22.26 21.44 -7.61
C ASP A 210 -22.80 20.01 -7.88
N HIS A 211 -22.84 19.16 -6.85
CA HIS A 211 -23.32 17.76 -6.92
C HIS A 211 -22.48 16.84 -7.83
N THR A 212 -21.32 17.29 -8.32
CA THR A 212 -20.45 16.50 -9.22
C THR A 212 -19.71 15.35 -8.54
N CYS A 213 -19.72 15.27 -7.19
CA CYS A 213 -19.02 14.23 -6.43
C CYS A 213 -19.31 12.80 -6.94
N ASN A 214 -20.57 12.49 -7.24
CA ASN A 214 -20.95 11.14 -7.68
C ASN A 214 -20.39 10.83 -9.07
N GLN A 215 -20.45 11.80 -10.00
CA GLN A 215 -19.91 11.65 -11.34
C GLN A 215 -18.39 11.47 -11.32
N ILE A 216 -17.70 12.19 -10.44
CA ILE A 216 -16.25 12.03 -10.24
C ILE A 216 -15.93 10.63 -9.69
N LEU A 217 -16.67 10.15 -8.69
CA LEU A 217 -16.49 8.81 -8.13
C LEU A 217 -16.77 7.72 -9.18
N ASP A 218 -17.79 7.89 -10.02
CA ASP A 218 -18.08 6.99 -11.15
C ASP A 218 -16.93 6.95 -12.16
N ALA A 219 -16.46 8.12 -12.59
CA ALA A 219 -15.34 8.21 -13.52
C ALA A 219 -14.05 7.61 -12.91
N PHE A 220 -13.82 7.83 -11.62
CA PHE A 220 -12.65 7.31 -10.91
C PHE A 220 -12.69 5.79 -10.83
N HIS A 221 -13.85 5.21 -10.59
CA HIS A 221 -14.05 3.76 -10.61
C HIS A 221 -13.79 3.15 -11.99
N VAL A 222 -14.36 3.73 -13.04
CA VAL A 222 -14.09 3.28 -14.43
C VAL A 222 -12.59 3.37 -14.74
N ALA A 223 -11.92 4.41 -14.25
CA ALA A 223 -10.48 4.56 -14.41
C ALA A 223 -9.68 3.49 -13.64
N LEU A 224 -10.11 3.09 -12.43
CA LEU A 224 -9.51 2.00 -11.65
C LEU A 224 -9.68 0.64 -12.34
N GLU A 225 -10.87 0.36 -12.87
CA GLU A 225 -11.12 -0.86 -13.65
C GLU A 225 -10.26 -0.91 -14.91
N ALA A 226 -10.03 0.24 -15.56
CA ALA A 226 -9.11 0.35 -16.69
C ALA A 226 -7.63 0.15 -16.30
N GLU A 227 -7.25 0.39 -15.04
CA GLU A 227 -5.97 -0.04 -14.45
C GLU A 227 -5.99 -1.52 -14.00
N GLY A 228 -7.12 -2.21 -14.22
CA GLY A 228 -7.38 -3.60 -13.90
C GLY A 228 -7.50 -3.90 -12.42
N VAL A 229 -7.91 -2.92 -11.63
CA VAL A 229 -8.38 -3.15 -10.25
C VAL A 229 -9.74 -3.83 -10.32
N LYS A 230 -9.87 -4.98 -9.65
CA LYS A 230 -11.14 -5.70 -9.48
C LYS A 230 -11.68 -5.41 -8.09
N MET A 231 -12.79 -4.68 -8.03
CA MET A 231 -13.48 -4.32 -6.79
C MET A 231 -14.78 -5.11 -6.66
N GLY A 232 -15.15 -5.45 -5.42
CA GLY A 232 -16.48 -5.97 -5.09
C GLY A 232 -17.56 -4.89 -5.13
N ASP A 233 -18.71 -5.22 -4.53
CA ASP A 233 -19.86 -4.31 -4.48
C ASP A 233 -19.53 -2.98 -3.82
N ARG A 234 -20.16 -1.91 -4.34
CA ARG A 234 -19.93 -0.53 -3.92
C ARG A 234 -21.10 -0.06 -3.06
N ASP A 235 -20.79 0.42 -1.85
CA ASP A 235 -21.76 1.15 -1.03
C ASP A 235 -21.43 2.64 -1.03
N ARG A 236 -22.38 3.46 -1.49
CA ARG A 236 -22.23 4.91 -1.58
C ARG A 236 -23.10 5.59 -0.55
N LYS A 237 -22.50 6.53 0.16
CA LYS A 237 -23.19 7.37 1.15
C LYS A 237 -23.01 8.84 0.80
N PHE A 238 -24.13 9.56 0.69
CA PHE A 238 -24.11 11.02 0.71
C PHE A 238 -23.76 11.49 2.13
N THR A 239 -22.75 12.35 2.26
CA THR A 239 -22.22 12.74 3.58
C THR A 239 -22.75 14.09 4.08
N GLY A 240 -23.50 14.82 3.26
CA GLY A 240 -24.03 16.15 3.64
C GLY A 240 -22.96 17.22 3.88
N GLY A 241 -21.73 17.03 3.39
CA GLY A 241 -20.61 17.94 3.67
C GLY A 241 -19.78 17.57 4.90
N ILE A 242 -20.14 16.49 5.61
CA ILE A 242 -19.34 15.96 6.73
C ILE A 242 -18.20 15.15 6.14
N ILE A 243 -16.96 15.52 6.50
CA ILE A 243 -15.78 14.77 6.10
C ILE A 243 -15.68 13.50 6.92
N GLU A 244 -15.78 12.34 6.27
CA GLU A 244 -15.88 11.02 6.91
C GLU A 244 -14.50 10.36 7.09
N LEU A 245 -13.60 10.51 6.12
CA LEU A 245 -12.24 9.94 6.19
C LEU A 245 -11.32 10.72 7.13
N GLU A 246 -10.46 9.99 7.84
CA GLU A 246 -9.47 10.60 8.74
C GLU A 246 -8.39 11.33 7.93
N ALA A 247 -7.92 10.71 6.85
CA ALA A 247 -6.99 11.32 5.90
C ALA A 247 -7.55 12.64 5.33
N ALA A 248 -8.85 12.68 5.04
CA ALA A 248 -9.53 13.84 4.51
C ALA A 248 -9.59 14.98 5.54
N ARG A 249 -9.95 14.67 6.79
CA ARG A 249 -9.91 15.65 7.89
C ARG A 249 -8.50 16.20 8.11
N GLN A 250 -7.49 15.34 8.09
CA GLN A 250 -6.09 15.74 8.23
C GLN A 250 -5.66 16.67 7.09
N PHE A 251 -5.96 16.32 5.84
CA PHE A 251 -5.63 17.12 4.67
C PHE A 251 -6.23 18.53 4.74
N VAL A 252 -7.54 18.63 5.05
CA VAL A 252 -8.21 19.92 5.21
C VAL A 252 -7.61 20.73 6.34
N SER A 253 -7.32 20.11 7.49
CA SER A 253 -6.70 20.80 8.63
C SER A 253 -5.32 21.38 8.30
N GLN A 254 -4.53 20.72 7.44
CA GLN A 254 -3.22 21.20 7.01
C GLN A 254 -3.32 22.38 6.04
N LYS A 255 -4.28 22.35 5.11
CA LYS A 255 -4.51 23.47 4.17
C LYS A 255 -5.11 24.71 4.85
N VAL A 256 -5.96 24.51 5.85
CA VAL A 256 -6.70 25.60 6.52
C VAL A 256 -5.90 26.21 7.68
N LYS A 257 -4.73 25.66 8.05
CA LYS A 257 -3.86 26.28 9.07
C LYS A 257 -3.63 27.73 8.67
N PRO A 258 -4.16 28.71 9.43
CA PRO A 258 -3.94 30.11 9.12
C PRO A 258 -2.43 30.30 9.13
N LYS A 259 -1.87 30.86 8.05
CA LYS A 259 -0.50 31.38 8.09
C LYS A 259 -0.49 32.32 9.29
N ALA A 260 0.04 31.84 10.42
CA ALA A 260 0.20 32.66 11.60
C ALA A 260 0.95 33.89 11.10
N LYS A 261 0.28 35.05 11.16
CA LYS A 261 0.90 36.32 10.80
C LYS A 261 2.20 36.37 11.59
N ALA A 262 3.33 36.20 10.91
CA ALA A 262 4.63 36.60 11.40
C ALA A 262 4.57 38.12 11.49
N ALA A 263 3.94 38.61 12.55
CA ALA A 263 3.77 40.00 12.85
C ALA A 263 4.30 40.22 14.27
N SER A 264 5.33 41.06 14.34
CA SER A 264 5.68 41.88 15.49
C SER A 264 6.41 41.20 16.66
N SER A 265 7.66 40.78 16.44
CA SER A 265 8.69 40.86 17.48
C SER A 265 9.63 42.07 17.33
N GLU A 266 9.51 42.88 16.26
CA GLU A 266 10.38 44.05 16.02
C GLU A 266 9.87 45.38 16.61
N GLN A 267 8.69 45.44 17.21
CA GLN A 267 8.13 46.73 17.68
C GLN A 267 8.23 46.98 19.20
N THR A 268 8.79 46.04 19.97
CA THR A 268 8.93 46.20 21.44
C THR A 268 10.23 46.89 21.86
N GLU A 269 11.27 46.96 21.01
CA GLU A 269 12.55 47.56 21.40
C GLU A 269 12.67 49.08 21.18
N ARG A 270 11.77 49.73 20.44
CA ARG A 270 11.86 51.19 20.18
C ARG A 270 11.23 52.09 21.25
N LYS A 271 10.62 51.56 22.32
CA LYS A 271 10.03 52.37 23.40
C LYS A 271 10.87 52.53 24.67
N ALA A 272 12.11 52.02 24.71
CA ALA A 272 12.98 52.10 25.88
C ALA A 272 14.11 53.16 25.80
N ALA A 273 14.04 54.14 24.89
CA ALA A 273 15.12 55.13 24.68
C ALA A 273 14.67 56.60 24.66
N ALA A 274 13.58 56.97 25.35
CA ALA A 274 13.22 58.38 25.56
C ALA A 274 13.59 58.82 26.99
N LYS A 275 14.84 59.28 27.16
CA LYS A 275 15.29 59.98 28.39
C LYS A 275 14.54 61.31 28.54
N PRO A 276 14.08 61.69 29.75
CA PRO A 276 13.52 63.01 29.99
C PRO A 276 14.61 64.09 29.94
N ARG A 277 14.34 65.19 29.23
CA ARG A 277 15.21 66.37 29.09
C ARG A 277 15.08 67.25 30.35
N PRO A 278 16.16 67.68 31.00
CA PRO A 278 16.08 68.57 32.17
C PRO A 278 15.69 69.99 31.75
N VAL A 279 14.74 70.58 32.47
CA VAL A 279 14.28 71.96 32.31
C VAL A 279 15.32 72.90 32.94
N GLN A 280 16.01 73.70 32.13
CA GLN A 280 16.84 74.80 32.62
C GLN A 280 15.94 75.98 33.02
N LYS A 281 15.93 76.31 34.32
CA LYS A 281 15.41 77.60 34.80
C LYS A 281 16.39 78.70 34.38
N GLN A 282 15.98 79.53 33.43
CA GLN A 282 16.63 80.81 33.16
C GLN A 282 16.22 81.82 34.22
N SER A 283 17.20 82.23 35.02
CA SER A 283 17.17 83.40 35.88
C SER A 283 17.14 84.65 34.98
N GLN A 284 16.05 85.41 35.00
CA GLN A 284 16.05 86.80 34.52
C GLN A 284 16.11 87.73 35.73
N ILE A 285 17.27 88.36 35.85
CA ILE A 285 17.52 89.60 36.57
C ILE A 285 17.07 90.76 35.68
N ARG A 286 16.51 91.81 36.29
CA ARG A 286 16.43 93.25 35.92
C ARG A 286 15.10 93.81 36.45
N HIS A 287 14.99 94.96 37.08
CA HIS A 287 15.89 96.06 37.43
C HIS A 287 15.29 96.76 38.64
#